data_AF-A0A9P8TQ04-F1
#
_entry.id   AF-A0A9P8TQ04-F1
#
_cell.length_a   1.000
_cell.length_b   1.000
_cell.length_c   1.000
_cell.angle_alpha   90.00
_cell.angle_beta   90.00
_cell.angle_gamma   90.00
#
_symmetry.space_group_name_H-M   'P 1'
#
loop_
_entity.id
_entity.type
_entity.pdbx_description
1 polymer ?
#
loop_
_entity_poly.entity_id
_entity_poly.type
_entity_poly.pdbx_seq_one_letter_code
_entity_poly.pdbx_strand_id
1 'polypeptide(L)' 'IQLTDSCSGSDITALAKDAAMGPLRELGDKLLLTSKNEIRPVCLKDFINSVNYIRPSVSKEGLRQFEEWAKLYGSSGV' A
#
# COMPACT_ATOMS: atom_id res chain seq x y z
N ILE A 1 12.18 -1.14 3.55
CA ILE A 1 10.99 -0.65 4.28
C ILE A 1 10.85 0.89 4.22
N GLN A 2 11.90 1.66 3.88
CA GLN A 2 11.85 3.14 3.83
C GLN A 2 10.76 3.75 2.93
N LEU A 3 10.33 3.06 1.86
CA LEU A 3 9.32 3.58 0.91
C LEU A 3 7.89 3.57 1.44
N THR A 4 7.60 2.78 2.47
CA THR A 4 6.25 2.66 3.07
C THR A 4 6.22 3.22 4.49
N ASP A 5 7.17 4.10 4.82
CA ASP A 5 7.15 4.80 6.10
C ASP A 5 5.83 5.57 6.24
N SER A 6 5.27 5.58 7.45
CA SER A 6 3.95 6.15 7.78
C SER A 6 2.70 5.54 7.12
N CYS A 7 2.82 4.51 6.27
CA CYS A 7 1.65 3.79 5.76
C CYS A 7 0.96 2.98 6.88
N SER A 8 -0.35 3.13 7.00
CA SER A 8 -1.20 2.27 7.82
C SER A 8 -1.43 0.90 7.15
N GLY A 9 -2.01 -0.06 7.87
CA GLY A 9 -2.37 -1.36 7.30
C GLY A 9 -3.34 -1.28 6.12
N SER A 10 -4.27 -0.32 6.13
CA SER A 10 -5.15 -0.08 4.98
C SER A 10 -4.39 0.48 3.79
N ASP A 11 -3.38 1.34 4.00
CA ASP A 11 -2.54 1.87 2.93
C ASP A 11 -1.71 0.75 2.29
N ILE A 12 -1.16 -0.16 3.09
CA ILE A 12 -0.44 -1.34 2.58
C ILE A 12 -1.37 -2.25 1.78
N THR A 13 -2.61 -2.42 2.23
CA THR A 13 -3.62 -3.20 1.49
C THR A 13 -3.96 -2.56 0.16
N ALA A 14 -4.14 -1.23 0.13
CA ALA A 14 -4.37 -0.48 -1.09
C ALA A 14 -3.17 -0.55 -2.05
N LEU A 15 -1.95 -0.45 -1.51
CA LEU A 15 -0.70 -0.60 -2.25
C LEU A 15 -0.59 -1.98 -2.92
N ALA A 16 -0.88 -3.05 -2.19
CA ALA A 16 -0.81 -4.40 -2.73
C ALA A 16 -1.87 -4.62 -3.83
N LYS A 17 -3.09 -4.11 -3.64
CA LYS A 17 -4.15 -4.15 -4.67
C LYS A 17 -3.73 -3.39 -5.93
N ASP A 18 -3.15 -2.20 -5.76
CA ASP A 18 -2.69 -1.41 -6.90
C ASP A 18 -1.53 -2.07 -7.64
N ALA A 19 -0.57 -2.65 -6.92
CA ALA A 19 0.56 -3.36 -7.52
C ALA A 19 0.11 -4.60 -8.30
N ALA A 20 -0.90 -5.32 -7.79
CA ALA A 20 -1.51 -6.45 -8.49
C ALA A 20 -2.17 -6.08 -9.83
N MET A 21 -2.56 -4.81 -10.01
CA MET A 21 -3.07 -4.30 -11.28
C MET A 21 -1.95 -3.96 -12.27
N GLY A 22 -0.69 -3.86 -11.84
CA GLY A 22 0.47 -3.57 -12.68
C GLY A 22 0.59 -4.48 -13.92
N PRO A 23 0.62 -5.82 -13.76
CA PRO A 23 0.61 -6.76 -14.88
C PRO A 23 -0.55 -6.56 -15.85
N LEU A 24 -1.74 -6.23 -15.34
CA LEU A 24 -2.94 -6.05 -16.16
C LEU A 24 -2.88 -4.76 -16.97
N ARG A 25 -2.38 -3.66 -16.38
CA ARG A 25 -2.19 -2.37 -17.05
C ARG A 25 -1.18 -2.45 -18.18
N GLU A 26 -0.13 -3.26 -18.01
CA GLU A 26 0.91 -3.45 -19.02
C GLU A 26 0.40 -4.15 -20.29
N LEU A 27 -0.62 -5.01 -20.16
CA LEU A 27 -1.26 -5.68 -21.30
C LEU A 27 -2.12 -4.72 -22.14
N GLY A 28 -2.67 -3.65 -21.54
CA GLY A 28 -3.56 -2.72 -22.23
C GLY A 28 -4.73 -3.44 -22.91
N ASP A 29 -5.00 -3.11 -24.17
CA ASP A 29 -6.10 -3.70 -24.96
C ASP A 29 -5.98 -5.21 -25.14
N LYS A 30 -4.75 -5.76 -25.08
CA LYS A 30 -4.52 -7.21 -25.20
C LYS A 30 -5.11 -7.98 -24.03
N LEU A 31 -5.40 -7.33 -22.90
CA LEU A 31 -5.99 -7.95 -21.73
C LEU A 31 -7.28 -8.72 -22.06
N LEU A 32 -8.08 -8.22 -22.99
CA LEU A 32 -9.35 -8.87 -23.41
C LEU A 32 -9.13 -10.23 -24.10
N LEU A 33 -7.93 -10.45 -24.64
CA LEU A 33 -7.57 -11.63 -25.43
C LEU A 33 -6.52 -12.51 -24.72
N THR A 34 -5.98 -12.05 -23.60
CA THR A 34 -4.88 -12.73 -22.89
C THR A 34 -5.43 -13.77 -21.94
N SER A 35 -4.90 -15.00 -21.99
CA SER A 35 -5.26 -16.03 -21.02
C SER A 35 -4.67 -15.72 -19.64
N LYS A 36 -5.35 -16.13 -18.56
CA LYS A 36 -4.88 -15.88 -17.18
C LYS A 36 -3.46 -16.38 -16.93
N ASN A 37 -3.08 -17.49 -17.56
CA ASN A 37 -1.76 -18.10 -17.40
C ASN A 37 -0.64 -17.34 -18.12
N GLU A 38 -0.99 -16.43 -19.04
CA GLU A 38 -0.05 -15.61 -19.79
C GLU A 38 0.17 -14.24 -19.11
N ILE A 39 -0.61 -13.93 -18.08
CA ILE A 39 -0.43 -12.72 -17.27
C ILE A 39 0.82 -12.93 -16.40
N ARG A 40 1.79 -12.03 -16.54
CA ARG A 40 3.02 -12.11 -15.75
C ARG A 40 2.73 -12.02 -14.24
N PRO A 41 3.56 -12.64 -13.39
CA PRO A 41 3.45 -12.45 -11.96
C PRO A 41 3.76 -11.00 -11.55
N VAL A 42 3.22 -10.62 -10.38
CA VAL A 42 3.56 -9.36 -9.70
C VAL A 42 5.02 -9.41 -9.26
N CYS A 43 5.75 -8.31 -9.43
CA CYS A 43 7.13 -8.18 -9.02
C CYS A 43 7.37 -6.88 -8.25
N LEU A 44 8.58 -6.71 -7.71
CA LEU A 44 8.94 -5.52 -6.91
C LEU A 44 8.72 -4.20 -7.68
N LYS A 45 8.92 -4.20 -9.00
CA LYS A 45 8.70 -3.03 -9.84
C LYS A 45 7.25 -2.52 -9.77
N ASP A 46 6.27 -3.42 -9.64
CA ASP A 46 4.87 -3.04 -9.49
C ASP A 46 4.65 -2.27 -8.20
N PHE A 47 5.24 -2.73 -7.09
CA PHE A 47 5.16 -2.04 -5.80
C PHE A 47 5.88 -0.69 -5.81
N ILE A 48 7.06 -0.59 -6.45
CA ILE A 48 7.78 0.67 -6.59
C ILE A 48 6.93 1.68 -7.37
N ASN A 49 6.26 1.23 -8.44
CA ASN A 49 5.37 2.09 -9.20
C ASN A 49 4.15 2.50 -8.37
N SER A 50 3.51 1.56 -7.68
CA SER A 50 2.31 1.80 -6.87
C SER A 50 2.55 2.72 -5.69
N VAL A 51 3.75 2.71 -5.08
CA VAL A 51 4.12 3.64 -3.98
C VAL A 51 4.04 5.11 -4.40
N ASN A 52 4.22 5.41 -5.70
CA ASN A 52 4.09 6.78 -6.19
C ASN A 52 2.62 7.26 -6.22
N TYR A 53 1.66 6.34 -6.24
CA TYR A 53 0.23 6.64 -6.34
C TYR A 53 -0.50 6.49 -5.01
N ILE A 54 -0.13 5.48 -4.22
CA ILE A 54 -0.73 5.23 -2.90
C ILE A 54 0.02 6.04 -1.84
N ARG A 55 -0.65 7.05 -1.30
CA ARG A 55 -0.12 7.91 -0.24
C ARG A 55 -0.57 7.39 1.13
N PRO A 56 0.28 7.53 2.17
CA PRO A 56 -0.14 7.31 3.55
C PRO A 56 -1.42 8.09 3.87
N SER A 57 -2.42 7.43 4.44
CA SER A 57 -3.69 8.06 4.82
C SER A 57 -3.63 8.74 6.19
N VAL A 58 -2.64 8.37 7.00
CA VAL A 58 -2.48 8.89 8.37
C VAL A 58 -1.33 9.89 8.41
N SER A 59 -1.60 11.08 8.96
CA SER A 59 -0.57 12.10 9.14
C SER A 59 0.29 11.84 10.37
N LYS A 60 1.57 12.19 10.30
CA LYS A 60 2.50 12.09 11.44
C LYS A 60 2.06 12.98 12.61
N GLU A 61 1.46 14.13 12.32
CA GLU A 61 0.93 15.04 13.35
C GLU A 61 -0.28 14.44 14.08
N GLY A 62 -1.20 13.78 13.36
CA GLY A 62 -2.34 13.10 13.97
C GLY A 62 -1.89 11.97 14.90
N LEU A 63 -0.91 11.17 14.45
CA LEU A 63 -0.31 10.11 15.27
C LEU A 63 0.26 10.65 16.59
N ARG A 64 0.95 11.79 16.54
CA ARG A 64 1.54 12.40 17.73
C ARG A 64 0.48 12.75 18.78
N GLN A 65 -0.67 13.28 18.38
CA GLN A 65 -1.75 13.59 19.32
C GLN A 65 -2.33 12.33 19.97
N PHE A 66 -2.48 11.24 19.21
CA PHE A 66 -2.89 9.95 19.77
C PHE A 66 -1.85 9.36 20.72
N GLU A 67 -0.56 9.50 20.41
CA GLU A 67 0.53 9.08 21.30
C GLU A 67 0.55 9.88 22.61
N GLU A 68 0.39 11.20 22.55
CA GLU A 68 0.32 12.06 23.74
C GLU A 68 -0.90 11.70 24.62
N TRP A 69 -2.06 11.45 24.00
CA TRP A 69 -3.25 10.98 24.71
C TRP A 69 -3.02 9.61 25.35
N ALA A 70 -2.43 8.66 24.61
CA ALA A 70 -2.14 7.32 25.11
C ALA A 70 -1.12 7.32 26.25
N LYS A 71 -0.17 8.27 26.29
CA LYS A 71 0.75 8.43 27.42
C LYS A 71 0.04 8.89 28.70
N LEU A 72 -0.99 9.74 28.57
CA LEU A 72 -1.71 10.31 29.72
C LEU A 72 -2.83 9.40 30.23
N TYR A 73 -3.50 8.68 29.33
CA TYR A 73 -4.75 7.97 29.63
C TYR A 73 -4.78 6.52 29.12
N GLY A 74 -3.76 6.08 28.38
CA GLY A 74 -3.71 4.76 27.79
C GLY A 74 -3.46 3.67 28.84
N SER A 75 -4.12 2.53 28.67
CA SER A 75 -3.77 1.33 29.42
C SER A 75 -2.52 0.70 28.81
N SER A 76 -1.41 0.74 29.55
CA SER A 76 -0.32 -0.19 29.29
C SER A 76 -0.80 -1.53 29.84
N GLY A 77 -1.19 -2.46 28.96
CA GLY A 77 -1.52 -3.82 29.38
C GLY A 77 -0.30 -4.43 30.07
N VAL A 78 -0.36 -4.52 31.39
CA VAL A 78 0.56 -5.33 32.21
C VAL A 78 -0.09 -6.69 32.42
#